data_AF-A0A353VVK5-F1
#
_entry.id   AF-A0A353VVK5-F1
#
_cell.length_a   1.000
_cell.length_b   1.000
_cell.length_c   1.000
_cell.angle_alpha   90.00
_cell.angle_beta   90.00
_cell.angle_gamma   90.00
#
_symmetry.space_group_name_H-M   'P 1'
#
loop_
_entity.id
_entity.type
_entity.pdbx_description
1 polymer ?
#
loop_
_entity_poly.entity_id
_entity_poly.type
_entity_poly.pdbx_seq_one_letter_code
_entity_poly.pdbx_strand_id
1 'polypeptide(L)'
;MTRINKKAVVKYSANQMYALVNNIEAYPDFLPWCTGASITSRDSDTLIAVVSISISRIKKVFITQNTMQQDSSISMKLIKGPFKKLNGEWKFQNNSEGGSIVSLNMEFEFKNKLLKY
;
A
#
# COMPACT_ATOMS: atom_id res chain seq x y z
N MET A 1 17.82 -5.85 1.88
CA MET A 1 16.72 -5.03 2.42
C MET A 1 16.63 -3.78 1.56
N THR A 2 15.45 -3.46 1.05
CA THR A 2 15.21 -2.32 0.16
C THR A 2 14.23 -1.38 0.83
N ARG A 3 14.48 -0.06 0.72
CA ARG A 3 13.63 0.98 1.28
C ARG A 3 13.13 1.88 0.16
N ILE A 4 11.85 2.22 0.24
CA ILE A 4 11.19 3.19 -0.63
C ILE A 4 10.67 4.31 0.28
N ASN A 5 11.02 5.54 -0.06
CA ASN A 5 10.39 6.73 0.47
C ASN A 5 9.86 7.52 -0.74
N LYS A 6 8.55 7.76 -0.76
CA LYS A 6 7.89 8.57 -1.78
C LYS A 6 7.02 9.59 -1.08
N LYS A 7 6.95 10.79 -1.66
CA LYS A 7 6.12 11.89 -1.20
C LYS A 7 5.54 12.60 -2.40
N ALA A 8 4.27 12.97 -2.32
CA ALA A 8 3.58 13.76 -3.33
C ALA A 8 2.76 14.85 -2.65
N VAL A 9 2.75 16.05 -3.25
CA VAL A 9 1.79 17.11 -2.91
C VAL A 9 0.69 17.03 -3.96
N VAL A 10 -0.56 16.91 -3.51
CA VAL A 10 -1.73 16.74 -4.38
C VAL A 10 -2.83 17.73 -4.01
N LYS A 11 -3.68 18.05 -4.98
CA LYS A 11 -4.80 18.99 -4.80
C LYS A 11 -5.97 18.42 -4.00
N TYR A 12 -5.99 17.11 -3.76
CA TYR A 12 -7.02 16.41 -3.00
C TYR A 12 -6.74 16.46 -1.50
N SER A 13 -7.80 16.48 -0.69
CA SER A 13 -7.70 16.46 0.77
C SER A 13 -7.09 15.15 1.29
N ALA A 14 -6.59 15.18 2.54
CA ALA A 14 -6.03 13.99 3.18
C ALA A 14 -7.07 12.86 3.28
N ASN A 15 -8.33 13.18 3.60
CA ASN A 15 -9.44 12.21 3.65
C ASN A 15 -9.69 11.57 2.26
N GLN A 16 -9.72 12.36 1.18
CA GLN A 16 -9.89 11.81 -0.18
C GLN A 16 -8.75 10.87 -0.55
N MET A 17 -7.51 11.25 -0.23
CA MET A 17 -6.35 10.41 -0.52
C MET A 17 -6.28 9.16 0.36
N TYR A 18 -6.68 9.28 1.63
CA TYR A 18 -6.85 8.14 2.53
C TYR A 18 -7.89 7.18 1.97
N ALA A 19 -9.07 7.68 1.55
CA ALA A 19 -10.13 6.88 0.97
C ALA A 19 -9.67 6.17 -0.32
N LEU A 20 -8.93 6.86 -1.19
CA LEU A 20 -8.35 6.27 -2.40
C LEU A 20 -7.42 5.10 -2.09
N VAL A 21 -6.51 5.26 -1.12
CA VAL A 21 -5.56 4.20 -0.73
C VAL A 21 -6.26 3.09 0.07
N ASN A 22 -7.28 3.40 0.86
CA ASN A 22 -8.01 2.39 1.62
C ASN A 22 -8.99 1.58 0.75
N ASN A 23 -9.32 2.06 -0.45
CA ASN A 23 -10.15 1.37 -1.44
C ASN A 23 -9.33 0.35 -2.26
N ILE A 24 -8.86 -0.68 -1.57
CA ILE A 24 -7.91 -1.67 -2.11
C ILE A 24 -8.50 -2.45 -3.29
N GLU A 25 -9.79 -2.74 -3.27
CA GLU A 25 -10.45 -3.55 -4.31
C GLU A 25 -10.52 -2.83 -5.66
N ALA A 26 -10.48 -1.49 -5.67
CA ALA A 26 -10.42 -0.69 -6.88
C ALA A 26 -9.01 -0.63 -7.51
N TYR A 27 -7.98 -1.15 -6.85
CA TYR A 27 -6.60 -1.09 -7.34
C TYR A 27 -6.41 -1.61 -8.77
N PRO A 28 -7.03 -2.72 -9.21
CA PRO A 28 -6.90 -3.21 -10.59
C PRO A 28 -7.40 -2.21 -11.65
N ASP A 29 -8.30 -1.30 -11.29
CA ASP A 29 -8.89 -0.35 -12.23
C ASP A 29 -7.92 0.78 -12.61
N PHE A 30 -6.94 1.09 -11.75
CA PHE A 30 -6.06 2.25 -11.93
C PHE A 30 -4.57 2.00 -11.68
N LEU A 31 -4.18 0.84 -11.14
CA LEU A 31 -2.77 0.44 -11.00
C LEU A 31 -2.44 -0.56 -12.12
N PRO A 32 -1.70 -0.16 -13.19
CA PRO A 32 -1.47 -1.00 -14.37
C PRO A 32 -0.76 -2.34 -14.08
N TRP A 33 -0.10 -2.41 -12.91
CA TRP A 33 0.63 -3.57 -12.44
C TRP A 33 -0.16 -4.43 -11.44
N CYS A 34 -1.35 -4.01 -11.01
CA CYS A 34 -2.23 -4.77 -10.13
C CYS A 34 -3.20 -5.60 -10.96
N THR A 35 -3.11 -6.92 -10.87
CA THR A 35 -3.99 -7.84 -11.61
C THR A 35 -5.18 -8.31 -10.79
N GLY A 36 -5.27 -7.93 -9.53
CA GLY A 36 -6.37 -8.31 -8.64
C GLY A 36 -6.10 -7.88 -7.21
N ALA A 37 -7.14 -7.44 -6.52
CA ALA A 37 -7.09 -7.06 -5.12
C ALA A 37 -8.41 -7.43 -4.42
N SER A 38 -8.33 -7.94 -3.19
CA SER A 38 -9.52 -8.34 -2.41
C SER A 38 -9.26 -8.19 -0.92
N ILE A 39 -10.33 -8.03 -0.14
CA ILE A 39 -10.28 -8.00 1.31
C ILE A 39 -10.83 -9.32 1.86
N THR A 40 -10.03 -10.02 2.67
CA THR A 40 -10.45 -11.32 3.25
C THR A 40 -10.98 -11.20 4.67
N SER A 41 -10.69 -10.10 5.36
CA SER A 41 -11.21 -9.78 6.69
C SER A 41 -11.17 -8.27 6.89
N ARG A 42 -12.15 -7.72 7.60
CA ARG A 42 -12.20 -6.30 7.96
C ARG A 42 -12.83 -6.14 9.33
N ASP A 43 -12.12 -5.44 10.20
CA ASP A 43 -12.57 -4.98 11.50
C ASP A 43 -12.63 -3.45 11.51
N SER A 44 -12.79 -2.83 12.70
CA SER A 44 -12.92 -1.37 12.85
C SER A 44 -11.74 -0.58 12.30
N ASP A 45 -10.52 -0.99 12.67
CA ASP A 45 -9.28 -0.29 12.38
C ASP A 45 -8.24 -1.21 11.71
N THR A 46 -8.62 -2.45 11.39
CA THR A 46 -7.75 -3.38 10.70
C THR A 46 -8.45 -4.09 9.55
N LEU A 47 -7.67 -4.51 8.56
CA LEU A 47 -8.15 -5.38 7.49
C LEU A 47 -7.03 -6.30 7.00
N ILE A 48 -7.40 -7.40 6.37
CA ILE A 48 -6.49 -8.29 5.66
C ILE A 48 -6.76 -8.16 4.17
N ALA A 49 -5.74 -7.74 3.42
CA ALA A 49 -5.82 -7.54 1.98
C ALA A 49 -4.93 -8.54 1.25
N VAL A 50 -5.43 -9.04 0.12
CA VAL A 50 -4.69 -9.85 -0.85
C VAL A 50 -4.48 -9.02 -2.10
N VAL A 51 -3.23 -8.87 -2.53
CA VAL A 51 -2.87 -8.11 -3.74
C VAL A 51 -2.07 -8.99 -4.68
N SER A 52 -2.52 -9.05 -5.93
CA SER A 52 -1.88 -9.75 -7.05
C SER A 52 -1.23 -8.73 -7.97
N ILE A 53 0.06 -8.89 -8.24
CA ILE A 53 0.84 -7.99 -9.11
C ILE A 53 1.41 -8.74 -10.31
N SER A 54 1.47 -8.05 -11.44
CA SER A 54 2.15 -8.47 -12.66
C SER A 54 3.02 -7.34 -13.19
N ILE A 55 4.34 -7.46 -13.06
CA ILE A 55 5.31 -6.47 -13.54
C ILE A 55 6.35 -7.20 -14.39
N SER A 56 6.36 -6.95 -15.70
CA SER A 56 7.22 -7.65 -16.65
C SER A 56 7.08 -9.19 -16.49
N ARG A 57 8.14 -9.91 -16.12
CA ARG A 57 8.14 -11.36 -15.90
C ARG A 57 7.74 -11.77 -14.48
N ILE A 58 7.49 -10.81 -13.58
CA ILE A 58 7.09 -11.07 -12.19
C ILE A 58 5.58 -11.22 -12.14
N LYS A 59 5.10 -12.38 -11.70
CA LYS A 59 3.74 -12.56 -11.20
C LYS A 59 3.79 -13.00 -9.77
N LYS A 60 3.22 -12.23 -8.84
CA LYS A 60 3.27 -12.51 -7.41
C LYS A 60 1.98 -12.11 -6.71
N VAL A 61 1.69 -12.80 -5.63
CA VAL A 61 0.59 -12.50 -4.72
C VAL A 61 1.15 -12.34 -3.32
N PHE A 62 0.69 -11.32 -2.60
CA PHE A 62 1.02 -11.12 -1.20
C PHE A 62 -0.21 -10.69 -0.41
N ILE A 63 -0.16 -10.96 0.88
CA ILE A 63 -1.20 -10.72 1.86
C ILE A 63 -0.63 -9.81 2.93
N THR A 64 -1.32 -8.71 3.22
CA THR A 64 -0.96 -7.79 4.30
C THR A 64 -2.07 -7.68 5.33
N GLN A 65 -1.68 -7.51 6.58
CA GLN A 65 -2.55 -6.89 7.59
C GLN A 65 -2.33 -5.38 7.49
N ASN A 66 -3.40 -4.65 7.31
CA ASN A 66 -3.39 -3.20 7.34
C ASN A 66 -4.02 -2.73 8.66
N THR A 67 -3.42 -1.73 9.29
CA THR A 67 -3.95 -1.06 10.48
C THR A 67 -4.11 0.42 10.15
N MET A 68 -5.29 0.96 10.36
CA MET A 68 -5.71 2.26 9.91
C MET A 68 -5.91 3.21 11.09
N GLN A 69 -5.34 4.40 10.99
CA GLN A 69 -5.86 5.57 11.72
C GLN A 69 -6.64 6.39 10.71
N GLN A 70 -7.96 6.46 10.92
CA GLN A 70 -8.88 7.10 9.97
C GLN A 70 -8.36 8.48 9.53
N ASP A 71 -8.33 8.71 8.22
CA ASP A 71 -7.90 9.93 7.54
C ASP A 71 -6.44 10.39 7.79
N SER A 72 -5.65 9.62 8.52
CA SER A 72 -4.29 10.00 8.95
C SER A 72 -3.22 9.04 8.44
N SER A 73 -3.40 7.73 8.63
CA SER A 73 -2.37 6.75 8.26
C SER A 73 -2.90 5.35 7.99
N ILE A 74 -2.14 4.59 7.20
CA ILE A 74 -2.36 3.15 6.97
C ILE A 74 -1.00 2.45 7.11
N SER A 75 -0.85 1.66 8.17
CA SER A 75 0.29 0.77 8.35
C SER A 75 0.01 -0.57 7.68
N MET A 76 0.99 -1.13 6.98
CA MET A 76 0.90 -2.40 6.26
C MET A 76 1.98 -3.35 6.76
N LYS A 77 1.60 -4.57 7.12
CA LYS A 77 2.53 -5.62 7.56
C LYS A 77 2.28 -6.90 6.79
N LEU A 78 3.34 -7.53 6.29
CA LEU A 78 3.25 -8.81 5.59
C LEU A 78 2.67 -9.91 6.49
N ILE A 79 1.65 -10.60 6.00
CA ILE A 79 1.20 -11.90 6.52
C ILE A 79 1.84 -13.03 5.71
N LYS A 80 1.72 -12.98 4.37
CA LYS A 80 2.17 -14.05 3.47
C LYS A 80 2.56 -13.49 2.11
N GLY A 81 3.52 -14.09 1.43
CA GLY A 81 3.88 -13.69 0.07
C GLY A 81 5.32 -14.09 -0.31
N PRO A 82 5.84 -13.53 -1.41
CA PRO A 82 7.21 -13.77 -1.87
C PRO A 82 8.26 -12.97 -1.10
N PHE A 83 7.82 -12.04 -0.26
CA PHE A 83 8.66 -11.29 0.63
C PHE A 83 8.95 -12.12 1.89
N LYS A 84 10.15 -11.99 2.42
CA LYS A 84 10.51 -12.40 3.77
C LYS A 84 10.01 -11.38 4.79
N LYS A 85 10.03 -10.09 4.42
CA LYS A 85 9.52 -8.97 5.20
C LYS A 85 8.94 -7.93 4.23
N LEU A 86 7.78 -7.37 4.58
CA LEU A 86 7.25 -6.15 3.97
C LEU A 86 6.56 -5.39 5.09
N ASN A 87 7.01 -4.17 5.31
CA ASN A 87 6.38 -3.18 6.17
C ASN A 87 6.19 -1.90 5.36
N GLY A 88 5.05 -1.25 5.48
CA GLY A 88 4.87 0.06 4.91
C GLY A 88 3.96 0.92 5.75
N GLU A 89 4.03 2.22 5.50
CA GLU A 89 3.23 3.23 6.16
C GLU A 89 2.87 4.31 5.15
N TRP A 90 1.58 4.48 4.93
CA TRP A 90 1.03 5.66 4.30
C TRP A 90 0.73 6.71 5.35
N LYS A 91 1.05 7.97 5.05
CA LYS A 91 0.61 9.14 5.82
C LYS A 91 -0.08 10.15 4.92
N PHE A 92 -1.15 10.72 5.44
CA PHE A 92 -1.98 11.72 4.77
C PHE A 92 -2.05 12.95 5.67
N GLN A 93 -1.64 14.11 5.15
CA GLN A 93 -1.61 15.34 5.91
C GLN A 93 -2.16 16.49 5.05
N ASN A 94 -3.17 17.20 5.53
CA ASN A 94 -3.65 18.39 4.84
C ASN A 94 -2.52 19.44 4.76
N ASN A 95 -2.46 20.13 3.61
CA ASN A 95 -1.56 21.26 3.42
C ASN A 95 -2.29 22.56 3.81
N SER A 96 -1.57 23.50 4.42
CA SER A 96 -2.09 24.81 4.81
C SER A 96 -2.59 25.64 3.62
N GLU A 97 -2.01 25.40 2.44
CA GLU A 97 -2.37 26.08 1.18
C GLU A 97 -3.49 25.37 0.40
N GLY A 98 -4.10 24.34 0.99
CA GLY A 98 -5.09 23.48 0.34
C GLY A 98 -4.48 22.21 -0.27
N GLY A 99 -5.31 21.17 -0.41
CA GLY A 99 -4.86 19.83 -0.80
C GLY A 99 -4.16 19.08 0.34
N SER A 100 -3.31 18.11 0.00
CA SER A 100 -2.60 17.28 0.98
C SER A 100 -1.24 16.81 0.51
N ILE A 101 -0.43 16.44 1.50
CA ILE A 101 0.82 15.72 1.36
C ILE A 101 0.52 14.24 1.62
N VAL A 102 0.86 13.39 0.65
CA VAL A 102 0.77 11.94 0.76
C VAL A 102 2.18 11.37 0.77
N SER A 103 2.50 10.58 1.79
CA SER A 103 3.81 9.94 1.93
C SER A 103 3.68 8.43 2.04
N LEU A 104 4.58 7.70 1.37
CA LEU A 104 4.74 6.26 1.50
C LEU A 104 6.17 5.97 1.96
N ASN A 105 6.28 5.37 3.15
CA ASN A 105 7.49 4.71 3.61
C ASN A 105 7.29 3.21 3.49
N MET A 106 8.18 2.50 2.82
CA MET A 106 8.10 1.05 2.68
C MET A 106 9.48 0.42 2.82
N GLU A 107 9.54 -0.71 3.51
CA GLU A 107 10.71 -1.54 3.66
C GLU A 107 10.34 -2.98 3.32
N PHE A 108 11.11 -3.61 2.44
CA PHE A 108 10.88 -5.02 2.09
C PHE A 108 12.17 -5.80 1.83
N GLU A 109 12.05 -7.11 1.93
CA GLU A 109 13.09 -8.09 1.63
C GLU A 109 12.44 -9.27 0.89
N PHE A 110 12.92 -9.61 -0.30
CA PHE A 110 12.47 -10.81 -1.02
C PHE A 110 13.04 -12.08 -0.40
N LYS A 111 12.28 -13.19 -0.45
CA LYS A 111 12.78 -14.52 -0.03
C LYS A 111 13.99 -14.97 -0.86
N ASN A 112 14.01 -14.66 -2.16
CA ASN A 112 15.10 -15.03 -3.06
C ASN A 112 15.92 -13.78 -3.45
N LYS A 113 17.23 -13.80 -3.18
CA LYS A 113 18.14 -12.69 -3.49
C LYS A 113 18.32 -12.42 -4.99
N LEU A 114 17.99 -13.38 -5.86
CA LEU A 114 18.06 -13.27 -7.33
C LEU A 114 16.93 -12.42 -7.95
N LEU A 115 15.92 -12.01 -7.17
CA LEU A 115 14.81 -11.15 -7.63
C LEU A 115 15.12 -9.65 -7.47
N LYS A 116 16.39 -9.26 -7.36
CA LYS A 116 16.79 -7.86 -7.46
C LYS A 116 16.80 -7.48 -8.95
N TYR A 117 15.83 -6.68 -9.36
CA TYR A 117 15.85 -5.96 -10.62
C TYR A 117 16.80 -4.77 -10.50
#